data_AF-W7WE54-F1
#
_entry.id   AF-W7WE54-F1
#
_cell.length_a   1.000
_cell.length_b   1.000
_cell.length_c   1.000
_cell.angle_alpha   90.00
_cell.angle_beta   90.00
_cell.angle_gamma   90.00
#
_symmetry.space_group_name_H-M   'P 1'
#
loop_
_entity.id
_entity.type
_entity.pdbx_description
1 polymer ?
#
loop_
_entity_poly.entity_id
_entity_poly.type
_entity_poly.pdbx_seq_one_letter_code
_entity_poly.pdbx_strand_id
1 'polypeptide(L)'
;MFFNLAGGDPQVLMTTLAPVLAAISAGAVFMGANSYIGNAPNLMVKAIAEDRGLRMPSFFGYMVWSCGILLPLFAVMTFIWFL
;
A
#
# COMPACT_ATOMS: atom_id res chain seq x y z
N MET A 1 -0.66 9.05 14.31
CA MET A 1 0.54 9.77 13.84
C MET A 1 0.27 10.53 12.54
N PHE A 2 -0.11 9.87 11.44
CA PHE A 2 -0.43 10.54 10.16
C PHE A 2 -1.54 11.61 10.24
N PHE A 3 -2.66 11.33 10.91
CA PHE A 3 -3.74 12.30 11.12
C PHE A 3 -3.30 13.54 11.92
N ASN A 4 -2.42 13.37 12.91
CA ASN A 4 -1.84 14.50 13.66
C ASN A 4 -0.87 15.34 12.81
N LEU A 5 -0.12 14.71 11.89
CA LEU A 5 0.76 15.42 10.95
C LEU A 5 -0.01 16.15 9.85
N ALA A 6 -1.21 15.68 9.51
CA ALA A 6 -2.08 16.27 8.49
C ALA A 6 -3.03 17.37 9.03
N GLY A 7 -2.86 17.80 10.29
CA GLY A 7 -3.64 18.89 10.90
C GLY A 7 -4.48 18.50 12.12
N GLY A 8 -4.53 17.21 12.48
CA GLY A 8 -5.07 16.73 13.77
C GLY A 8 -6.59 16.73 13.91
N ASP A 9 -7.33 17.48 13.09
CA ASP A 9 -8.80 17.55 13.13
C ASP A 9 -9.45 16.71 12.01
N PRO A 10 -10.13 15.60 12.34
CA PRO A 10 -10.86 14.78 11.37
C PRO A 10 -11.95 15.54 10.61
N GLN A 11 -12.61 16.52 11.22
CA GLN A 11 -13.66 17.29 10.55
C GLN A 11 -13.09 18.19 9.44
N VAL A 12 -11.90 18.74 9.66
CA VAL A 12 -11.17 19.52 8.65
C VAL A 12 -10.60 18.61 7.55
N LEU A 13 -10.10 17.42 7.91
CA LEU A 13 -9.60 16.42 6.96
C LEU A 13 -10.67 15.85 6.02
N MET A 14 -11.91 15.76 6.49
CA MET A 14 -13.04 15.31 5.66
C MET A 14 -13.66 16.43 4.82
N THR A 15 -13.24 17.69 4.99
CA THR A 15 -13.79 18.85 4.28
C THR A 15 -12.69 19.62 3.53
N THR A 16 -12.14 20.65 4.15
CA THR A 16 -11.15 21.57 3.54
C THR A 16 -9.89 20.85 3.07
N LEU A 17 -9.49 19.78 3.77
CA LEU A 17 -8.31 18.98 3.44
C LEU A 17 -8.65 17.61 2.83
N ALA A 18 -9.86 17.45 2.27
CA ALA A 18 -10.25 16.22 1.58
C ALA A 18 -9.24 15.74 0.50
N PRO A 19 -8.57 16.62 -0.29
CA PRO A 19 -7.53 16.19 -1.23
C PRO A 19 -6.31 15.56 -0.55
N VAL A 20 -5.92 16.06 0.63
CA VAL A 20 -4.81 15.51 1.42
C VAL A 20 -5.20 14.15 1.98
N LEU A 21 -6.42 14.02 2.50
CA LEU A 21 -6.95 12.74 2.97
C LEU A 21 -6.99 11.71 1.84
N ALA A 22 -7.45 12.10 0.64
CA ALA A 22 -7.47 11.25 -0.53
C ALA A 22 -6.05 10.80 -0.95
N ALA A 23 -5.07 11.70 -0.94
CA ALA A 23 -3.68 11.38 -1.24
C ALA A 23 -3.07 10.40 -0.22
N ILE A 24 -3.36 10.57 1.08
CA ILE A 24 -2.92 9.66 2.14
C ILE A 24 -3.58 8.29 1.98
N SER A 25 -4.90 8.25 1.76
CA SER A 25 -5.65 7.02 1.52
C SER A 25 -5.13 6.26 0.30
N ALA A 26 -4.92 6.96 -0.81
CA ALA A 26 -4.34 6.39 -2.02
C ALA A 26 -2.94 5.83 -1.76
N GLY A 27 -2.06 6.60 -1.11
CA GLY A 27 -0.72 6.17 -0.75
C GLY A 27 -0.71 4.92 0.15
N ALA A 28 -1.59 4.87 1.14
CA ALA A 28 -1.73 3.71 2.03
C ALA A 28 -2.15 2.45 1.27
N VAL A 29 -3.12 2.55 0.36
CA VAL A 29 -3.61 1.41 -0.43
C VAL A 29 -2.56 0.94 -1.43
N PHE A 30 -1.96 1.84 -2.22
CA PHE A 30 -1.00 1.46 -3.25
C PHE A 30 0.32 0.93 -2.69
N MET A 31 0.76 1.44 -1.54
CA MET A 31 2.03 1.02 -0.94
C MET A 31 1.91 -0.21 -0.04
N GLY A 32 0.71 -0.51 0.48
CA GLY A 32 0.48 -1.69 1.33
C GLY A 32 0.74 -3.03 0.62
N ALA A 33 0.50 -3.10 -0.69
CA ALA A 33 0.68 -4.32 -1.47
C ALA A 33 2.16 -4.74 -1.67
N ASN A 34 3.11 -3.81 -1.47
CA ASN A 34 4.53 -4.03 -1.76
C ASN A 34 5.23 -4.96 -0.75
N SER A 35 4.62 -5.28 0.39
CA SER A 35 5.20 -6.22 1.36
C SER A 35 4.18 -7.21 1.91
N TYR A 36 4.66 -8.27 2.57
CA TYR A 36 3.77 -9.23 3.25
C TYR A 36 3.03 -8.61 4.45
N ILE A 37 3.65 -7.66 5.15
CA ILE A 37 3.07 -7.02 6.33
C ILE A 37 2.25 -5.77 5.99
N GLY A 38 2.43 -5.22 4.79
CA GLY A 38 1.82 -3.97 4.38
C GLY A 38 0.31 -4.08 4.12
N ASN A 39 -0.20 -5.29 3.85
CA ASN A 39 -1.64 -5.53 3.69
C ASN A 39 -2.04 -6.90 4.26
N ALA A 40 -3.15 -6.94 5.00
CA ALA A 40 -3.64 -8.12 5.70
C ALA A 40 -3.86 -9.35 4.79
N PRO A 41 -4.39 -9.24 3.56
CA PRO A 41 -4.53 -10.36 2.64
C PRO A 41 -3.19 -10.98 2.24
N ASN A 42 -2.13 -10.19 2.05
CA ASN A 42 -0.80 -10.74 1.70
C ASN A 42 -0.24 -11.60 2.82
N LEU A 43 -0.37 -11.13 4.06
CA LEU A 43 0.03 -11.87 5.25
C LEU A 43 -0.78 -13.17 5.39
N MET A 44 -2.09 -13.09 5.16
CA MET A 44 -2.99 -14.24 5.20
C MET A 44 -2.61 -15.29 4.13
N VAL A 45 -2.36 -14.88 2.89
CA VAL A 45 -1.94 -15.78 1.82
C VAL A 45 -0.58 -16.41 2.14
N LYS A 46 0.38 -15.64 2.66
CA LYS A 46 1.67 -16.17 3.11
C LYS A 46 1.50 -17.24 4.19
N ALA A 47 0.69 -16.97 5.22
CA ALA A 47 0.45 -17.93 6.30
C ALA A 47 -0.21 -19.22 5.80
N ILE A 48 -1.21 -19.13 4.92
CA ILE A 48 -1.87 -20.30 4.32
C ILE A 48 -0.90 -21.10 3.44
N ALA A 49 -0.04 -20.43 2.67
CA ALA A 49 0.95 -21.10 1.84
C ALA A 49 2.01 -21.82 2.70
N GLU A 50 2.50 -21.18 3.76
CA GLU A 50 3.44 -21.78 4.70
C GLU A 50 2.83 -22.98 5.44
N ASP A 51 1.56 -22.90 5.85
CA ASP A 51 0.81 -24.00 6.49
C ASP A 51 0.65 -25.22 5.56
N ARG A 52 0.50 -24.97 4.25
CA ARG A 52 0.46 -26.02 3.21
C ARG A 52 1.84 -26.56 2.80
N GLY A 53 2.92 -26.12 3.46
CA GLY A 53 4.28 -26.55 3.17
C GLY A 53 4.90 -25.92 1.92
N LEU A 54 4.28 -24.89 1.33
CA LEU A 54 4.86 -24.13 0.22
C LEU A 54 5.91 -23.15 0.76
N ARG A 55 7.11 -23.18 0.19
CA ARG A 55 8.18 -22.24 0.53
C ARG A 55 7.87 -20.86 -0.03
N MET A 56 7.44 -19.95 0.86
CA MET A 56 7.24 -18.55 0.51
C MET A 56 8.59 -17.80 0.40
N PRO A 57 8.72 -16.83 -0.52
CA PRO A 57 9.86 -15.92 -0.57
C PRO A 57 10.12 -15.23 0.78
N SER A 58 11.38 -14.91 1.07
CA SER A 58 11.72 -14.07 2.22
C SER A 58 11.07 -12.68 2.10
N PHE A 59 10.98 -11.96 3.22
CA PHE A 59 10.36 -10.61 3.24
C PHE A 59 10.93 -9.67 2.17
N PHE A 60 12.25 -9.56 2.11
CA PHE A 60 12.93 -8.72 1.11
C PHE A 60 12.84 -9.31 -0.30
N GLY A 61 12.83 -10.64 -0.45
CA GLY A 61 12.64 -11.29 -1.74
C GLY A 61 11.28 -10.98 -2.36
N TYR A 62 10.21 -11.03 -1.56
CA TYR A 62 8.88 -10.60 -1.99
C TYR A 62 8.86 -9.11 -2.33
N MET A 63 9.51 -8.26 -1.54
CA MET A 63 9.52 -6.82 -1.76
C MET A 63 10.19 -6.42 -3.07
N VAL A 64 11.28 -7.09 -3.47
CA VAL A 64 11.90 -6.88 -4.78
C VAL A 64 10.95 -7.29 -5.90
N TRP A 65 10.29 -8.43 -5.74
CA TRP A 65 9.37 -8.98 -6.75
C TRP A 65 8.12 -8.11 -6.92
N SER A 66 7.49 -7.71 -5.81
CA SER A 66 6.31 -6.84 -5.80
C SER A 66 6.63 -5.45 -6.33
N CYS A 67 7.71 -4.80 -5.85
CA CYS A 67 8.10 -3.48 -6.33
C CYS A 67 8.46 -3.48 -7.81
N GLY A 68 9.10 -4.55 -8.30
CA GLY A 68 9.45 -4.70 -9.72
C GLY A 68 8.26 -4.76 -10.67
N ILE A 69 7.05 -5.09 -10.17
CA ILE A 69 5.82 -5.17 -10.98
C ILE A 69 4.87 -4.01 -10.66
N LEU A 70 4.63 -3.77 -9.37
CA LEU A 70 3.63 -2.82 -8.90
C LEU A 70 4.07 -1.37 -9.09
N LEU A 71 5.36 -1.03 -8.91
CA LEU A 71 5.83 0.34 -9.11
C LEU A 71 5.78 0.77 -10.58
N PRO A 72 6.22 -0.05 -11.56
CA PRO A 72 6.02 0.28 -12.98
C PRO A 72 4.55 0.42 -13.35
N LEU A 73 3.68 -0.50 -12.90
CA LEU A 73 2.25 -0.43 -13.15
C LEU A 73 1.65 0.87 -12.59
N PHE A 74 2.04 1.23 -11.36
CA PHE A 74 1.61 2.46 -10.71
C PHE A 74 2.07 3.71 -11.48
N ALA A 75 3.31 3.71 -11.97
CA ALA A 75 3.83 4.80 -12.81
C ALA A 75 3.04 4.92 -14.13
N VAL A 76 2.76 3.80 -14.80
CA VAL A 76 1.94 3.77 -16.03
C VAL A 76 0.53 4.29 -15.78
N MET A 77 -0.13 3.84 -14.72
CA MET A 77 -1.46 4.35 -14.35
C MET A 77 -1.43 5.84 -14.05
N THR A 78 -0.41 6.31 -13.33
CA THR A 78 -0.24 7.73 -13.02
C THR A 78 -0.11 8.54 -14.31
N PHE A 79 0.70 8.06 -15.25
CA PHE A 79 0.92 8.72 -16.53
C PHE A 79 -0.32 8.77 -17.43
N ILE A 80 -1.15 7.72 -17.45
CA ILE A 80 -2.34 7.65 -18.32
C ILE A 80 -3.51 8.47 -17.77
N TRP A 81 -3.69 8.47 -16.44
CA TRP A 81 -4.92 8.97 -15.82
C TRP A 81 -4.76 10.30 -15.07
N PHE A 82 -3.53 10.69 -14.70
CA PHE A 82 -3.28 11.82 -13.81
C PHE A 82 -2.27 12.85 -14.34
N LEU A 83 -1.58 12.56 -15.45
CA LEU A 83 -0.69 13.49 -16.16
C LEU A 83 -1.28 13.85 -17.52
#